data_AF-G4ST49-F1
#
_entry.id   AF-G4ST49-F1
#
_cell.length_a   1.000
_cell.length_b   1.000
_cell.length_c   1.000
_cell.angle_alpha   90.00
_cell.angle_beta   90.00
_cell.angle_gamma   90.00
#
_symmetry.space_group_name_H-M   'P 1'
#
loop_
_entity.id
_entity.type
_entity.pdbx_description
1 polymer ?
#
loop_
_entity_poly.entity_id
_entity_poly.type
_entity_poly.pdbx_seq_one_letter_code
_entity_poly.pdbx_strand_id
1 'polypeptide(L)'
;MLAATHAAFSTALYLGGAAVFEYPTEPIAWGLAILFSFMPDIDIPTSKVGRPLFFISVPIEKRFGHRTITHSLIGVGVLAALASPLYLLWPVGFWAILGGYWSHIQIDMANIRGVDLFWPSPLRVVMPGKVKYRLEVGSKAEMIVLCAMLVFCVGLYPMSNLGLRGGLHQILKDFDIAYGEFVKVQGLTWHTLELKAIDNLTLEHIECACPVLGAWQKGLIVAYRKTDLVRYYFPRFLAFMFKKFLALFSYRIRDILLLPAFKIYLRRFI
;
A
#
# COMPACT_ATOMS: atom_id res chain seq x y z
N MET A 1 -12.77 22.20 2.46
CA MET A 1 -12.07 22.53 1.19
C MET A 1 -13.03 22.28 0.02
N LEU A 2 -12.59 22.28 -1.24
CA LEU A 2 -13.43 21.76 -2.32
C LEU A 2 -13.67 20.26 -2.14
N ALA A 3 -14.87 19.79 -2.49
CA ALA A 3 -15.22 18.37 -2.41
C ALA A 3 -14.25 17.48 -3.21
N ALA A 4 -13.80 17.93 -4.39
CA ALA A 4 -12.81 17.20 -5.19
C ALA A 4 -11.49 16.99 -4.44
N THR A 5 -11.03 17.97 -3.68
CA THR A 5 -9.81 17.89 -2.87
C THR A 5 -9.96 16.84 -1.77
N HIS A 6 -11.12 16.76 -1.11
CA HIS A 6 -11.40 15.72 -0.12
C HIS A 6 -11.41 14.32 -0.73
N ALA A 7 -12.07 14.15 -1.88
CA ALA A 7 -12.11 12.87 -2.60
C ALA A 7 -10.71 12.40 -3.03
N ALA A 8 -9.90 13.31 -3.57
CA ALA A 8 -8.53 13.03 -3.97
C ALA A 8 -7.66 12.66 -2.76
N PHE A 9 -7.82 13.36 -1.62
CA PHE A 9 -7.06 13.04 -0.40
C PHE A 9 -7.44 11.69 0.18
N SER A 10 -8.74 11.41 0.26
CA SER A 10 -9.24 10.13 0.72
C SER A 10 -8.73 8.98 -0.15
N THR A 11 -8.69 9.19 -1.46
CA THR A 11 -8.13 8.22 -2.41
C THR A 11 -6.64 8.02 -2.18
N ALA A 12 -5.87 9.10 -2.03
CA ALA A 12 -4.43 9.03 -1.79
C ALA A 12 -4.12 8.27 -0.48
N LEU A 13 -4.86 8.56 0.60
CA LEU A 13 -4.69 7.85 1.88
C LEU A 13 -5.12 6.39 1.80
N TYR A 14 -6.22 6.07 1.11
CA TYR A 14 -6.66 4.68 0.95
C TYR A 14 -5.67 3.85 0.11
N LEU A 15 -5.22 4.37 -1.03
CA LEU A 15 -4.25 3.66 -1.87
C LEU A 15 -2.86 3.59 -1.21
N GLY A 16 -2.44 4.67 -0.54
CA GLY A 16 -1.18 4.70 0.21
C GLY A 16 -1.20 3.76 1.40
N GLY A 17 -2.32 3.70 2.13
CA GLY A 17 -2.55 2.74 3.20
C GLY A 17 -2.47 1.30 2.68
N ALA A 18 -3.11 0.99 1.56
CA ALA A 18 -3.03 -0.32 0.94
C ALA A 18 -1.60 -0.68 0.52
N ALA A 19 -0.85 0.26 -0.03
CA ALA A 19 0.55 0.04 -0.39
C ALA A 19 1.43 -0.25 0.85
N VAL A 20 1.25 0.48 1.95
CA VAL A 20 2.07 0.36 3.17
C VAL A 20 1.69 -0.86 4.02
N PHE A 21 0.39 -1.09 4.21
CA PHE A 21 -0.14 -2.15 5.07
C PHE A 21 -0.52 -3.43 4.33
N GLU A 22 -0.40 -3.43 2.99
CA GLU A 22 -0.59 -4.61 2.12
C GLU A 22 -1.98 -5.27 2.25
N TYR A 23 -3.02 -4.49 2.53
CA TYR A 23 -4.41 -4.97 2.51
C TYR A 23 -4.99 -4.91 1.08
N PRO A 24 -5.99 -5.77 0.75
CA PRO A 24 -6.53 -5.82 -0.60
C PRO A 24 -7.24 -4.51 -1.00
N THR A 25 -6.91 -4.00 -2.18
CA THR A 25 -7.56 -2.81 -2.74
C THR A 25 -8.91 -3.15 -3.35
N GLU A 26 -9.92 -3.28 -2.49
CA GLU A 26 -11.28 -3.56 -2.92
C GLU A 26 -11.96 -2.29 -3.48
N PRO A 27 -12.59 -2.32 -4.66
CA PRO A 27 -13.25 -1.14 -5.25
C PRO A 27 -14.39 -0.60 -4.39
N ILE A 28 -15.12 -1.48 -3.69
CA ILE A 28 -16.24 -1.09 -2.83
C ILE A 28 -15.73 -0.31 -1.62
N ALA A 29 -14.70 -0.82 -0.94
CA ALA A 29 -14.07 -0.13 0.19
C ALA A 29 -13.46 1.21 -0.24
N TRP A 30 -12.81 1.28 -1.41
CA TRP A 30 -12.32 2.54 -1.96
C TRP A 30 -13.45 3.55 -2.19
N GLY A 31 -14.57 3.13 -2.79
CA GLY A 31 -15.75 3.97 -2.97
C GLY A 31 -16.35 4.46 -1.65
N LEU A 32 -16.38 3.60 -0.63
CA LEU A 32 -16.81 3.99 0.73
C LEU A 32 -15.89 5.03 1.35
N ALA A 33 -14.57 4.90 1.20
CA ALA A 33 -13.64 5.91 1.70
C ALA A 33 -13.93 7.29 1.11
N ILE A 34 -14.12 7.37 -0.22
CA ILE A 34 -14.48 8.62 -0.90
C ILE A 34 -15.83 9.14 -0.39
N LEU A 35 -16.85 8.28 -0.29
CA LEU A 35 -18.19 8.69 0.15
C LEU A 35 -18.16 9.28 1.57
N PHE A 36 -17.50 8.59 2.49
CA PHE A 36 -17.40 9.04 3.89
C PHE A 36 -16.45 10.22 4.08
N SER A 37 -15.57 10.49 3.11
CA SER A 37 -14.82 11.75 3.06
C SER A 37 -15.70 12.99 2.84
N PHE A 38 -16.97 12.86 2.46
CA PHE A 38 -17.90 13.99 2.38
C PHE A 38 -18.82 14.12 3.59
N MET A 39 -18.85 13.11 4.46
CA MET A 39 -19.80 13.05 5.57
C MET A 39 -19.60 14.15 6.63
N PRO A 40 -18.37 14.59 6.99
CA PRO A 40 -18.19 15.69 7.96
C PRO A 40 -18.88 17.00 7.56
N ASP A 41 -18.93 17.30 6.25
CA ASP A 41 -19.55 18.50 5.65
C ASP A 41 -21.09 18.46 5.61
N ILE A 42 -21.72 17.46 6.23
CA ILE A 42 -23.19 17.42 6.45
C ILE A 42 -23.65 18.61 7.31
N ASP A 43 -22.75 19.22 8.08
CA ASP A 43 -23.04 20.39 8.90
C ASP A 43 -23.30 21.68 8.08
N ILE A 44 -22.98 21.71 6.78
CA ILE A 44 -23.20 22.89 5.92
C ILE A 44 -24.50 22.74 5.11
N PRO A 45 -25.57 23.51 5.39
CA PRO A 45 -26.83 23.41 4.65
C PRO A 45 -26.75 23.91 3.20
N THR A 46 -25.71 24.66 2.83
CA THR A 46 -25.48 25.13 1.46
C THR A 46 -24.65 24.14 0.62
N SER A 47 -24.03 23.12 1.23
CA SER A 47 -23.19 22.16 0.51
C SER A 47 -24.03 21.16 -0.29
N LYS A 48 -23.42 20.48 -1.27
CA LYS A 48 -24.10 19.45 -2.08
C LYS A 48 -24.63 18.28 -1.22
N VAL A 49 -23.99 18.01 -0.08
CA VAL A 49 -24.34 16.92 0.83
C VAL A 49 -25.29 17.38 1.93
N GLY A 50 -25.07 18.56 2.51
CA GLY A 50 -25.91 19.08 3.60
C GLY A 50 -27.23 19.73 3.13
N ARG A 51 -27.32 20.18 1.86
CA ARG A 51 -28.54 20.76 1.27
C ARG A 51 -29.74 19.80 1.24
N PRO A 52 -29.62 18.54 0.76
CA PRO A 52 -30.75 17.60 0.85
C PRO A 52 -31.08 17.22 2.30
N LEU A 53 -30.11 17.30 3.21
CA LEU A 53 -30.25 17.00 4.64
C LEU A 53 -30.52 18.27 5.47
N PHE A 54 -31.25 19.25 4.93
CA PHE A 54 -31.50 20.54 5.59
C PHE A 54 -32.06 20.42 7.02
N PHE A 55 -32.83 19.36 7.29
CA PHE A 55 -33.40 19.07 8.61
C PHE A 55 -32.35 18.69 9.66
N ILE A 56 -31.16 18.22 9.25
CA ILE A 56 -30.01 17.93 10.12
C ILE A 56 -28.99 19.07 10.06
N SER A 57 -28.67 19.55 8.86
CA SER A 57 -27.60 20.52 8.65
C SER A 57 -27.90 21.88 9.27
N VAL A 58 -29.12 22.41 9.10
CA VAL A 58 -29.54 23.71 9.65
C VAL A 58 -29.49 23.77 11.18
N PRO A 59 -30.05 22.82 11.95
CA PRO A 59 -29.98 22.88 13.42
C PRO A 59 -28.55 22.68 13.94
N ILE A 60 -27.73 21.84 13.28
CA ILE A 60 -26.33 21.65 13.67
C ILE A 60 -25.54 22.94 13.44
N GLU A 61 -25.64 23.54 12.25
CA GLU A 61 -24.94 24.79 11.94
C GLU A 61 -25.37 25.91 12.88
N LYS A 62 -26.66 26.06 13.16
CA LYS A 62 -27.17 27.12 14.06
C LYS A 62 -26.72 26.93 15.51
N ARG A 63 -26.61 25.69 16.00
CA ARG A 63 -26.31 25.41 17.41
C ARG A 63 -24.83 25.32 17.70
N PHE A 64 -24.05 24.74 16.79
CA PHE A 64 -22.63 24.45 17.01
C PHE A 64 -21.72 25.14 16.00
N GLY A 65 -22.22 25.57 14.85
CA GLY A 65 -21.41 26.13 13.77
C GLY A 65 -20.68 25.07 12.95
N HIS A 66 -20.19 25.49 11.78
CA HIS A 66 -19.43 24.61 10.88
C HIS A 66 -18.04 24.27 11.44
N ARG A 67 -17.57 23.04 11.20
CA ARG A 67 -16.25 22.49 11.61
C ARG A 67 -16.06 22.29 13.12
N THR A 68 -17.17 22.03 13.81
CA THR A 68 -17.19 21.74 15.24
C THR A 68 -17.44 20.25 15.48
N ILE A 69 -18.66 19.85 15.87
CA ILE A 69 -18.99 18.47 16.26
C ILE A 69 -18.63 17.45 15.17
N THR A 70 -19.00 17.69 13.92
CA THR A 70 -18.74 16.77 12.80
C THR A 70 -17.27 16.71 12.38
N HIS A 71 -16.42 17.59 12.90
CA HIS A 71 -14.99 17.63 12.62
C HIS A 71 -14.15 17.37 13.88
N SER A 72 -14.78 16.83 14.92
CA SER A 72 -14.16 16.52 16.20
C SER A 72 -13.84 15.04 16.34
N LEU A 73 -12.94 14.71 17.28
CA LEU A 73 -12.69 13.32 17.68
C LEU A 73 -13.94 12.63 18.21
N ILE A 74 -14.88 13.37 18.81
CA ILE A 74 -16.18 12.84 19.22
C ILE A 74 -16.98 12.40 17.99
N GLY A 75 -17.01 13.21 16.93
CA GLY A 75 -17.65 12.86 15.66
C GLY A 75 -17.07 11.57 15.06
N VAL A 76 -15.74 11.45 15.04
CA VAL A 76 -15.05 10.22 14.62
C VAL A 76 -15.44 9.03 15.51
N GLY A 77 -15.45 9.22 16.83
CA GLY A 77 -15.81 8.18 17.80
C GLY A 77 -17.25 7.70 17.67
N VAL A 78 -18.20 8.60 17.41
CA VAL A 78 -19.61 8.25 17.13
C VAL A 78 -19.71 7.42 15.87
N LEU A 79 -19.04 7.83 14.78
CA LEU A 79 -19.02 7.04 13.55
C LEU A 79 -18.37 5.67 13.77
N ALA A 80 -17.28 5.59 14.53
CA ALA A 80 -16.61 4.34 14.87
C ALA A 80 -17.51 3.41 15.68
N ALA A 81 -18.26 3.94 16.65
CA ALA A 81 -19.22 3.16 17.43
C ALA A 81 -20.35 2.61 16.55
N LEU A 82 -20.92 3.45 15.67
CA LEU A 82 -21.98 3.03 14.75
C LEU A 82 -21.49 2.01 13.73
N ALA A 83 -20.26 2.17 13.22
CA ALA A 83 -19.65 1.24 12.28
C ALA A 83 -19.03 0.00 12.96
N SER A 84 -18.94 -0.05 14.29
CA SER A 84 -18.24 -1.13 15.01
C SER A 84 -18.72 -2.56 14.68
N PRO A 85 -20.02 -2.84 14.41
CA PRO A 85 -20.43 -4.19 14.01
C PRO A 85 -19.83 -4.60 12.65
N LEU A 86 -19.59 -3.63 11.76
CA LEU A 86 -18.99 -3.88 10.46
C LEU A 86 -17.54 -4.35 10.59
N TYR A 87 -16.83 -3.94 11.64
CA TYR A 87 -15.45 -4.39 11.87
C TYR A 87 -15.36 -5.92 12.01
N LEU A 88 -16.36 -6.56 12.62
CA LEU A 88 -16.37 -8.01 12.81
C LEU A 88 -16.66 -8.77 11.51
N LEU A 89 -17.42 -8.17 10.60
CA LEU A 89 -17.86 -8.82 9.35
C LEU A 89 -16.92 -8.50 8.18
N TRP A 90 -16.48 -7.24 8.10
CA TRP A 90 -15.67 -6.71 7.00
C TRP A 90 -14.74 -5.59 7.51
N PRO A 91 -13.59 -5.96 8.12
CA PRO A 91 -12.65 -5.00 8.70
C PRO A 91 -12.16 -3.92 7.74
N VAL A 92 -11.94 -4.29 6.46
CA VAL A 92 -11.47 -3.35 5.43
C VAL A 92 -12.51 -2.26 5.17
N GLY A 93 -13.80 -2.62 5.09
CA GLY A 93 -14.89 -1.66 4.95
C GLY A 93 -15.01 -0.71 6.14
N PHE A 94 -14.87 -1.22 7.37
CA PHE A 94 -14.83 -0.40 8.57
C PHE A 94 -13.70 0.64 8.55
N TRP A 95 -12.48 0.21 8.23
CA TRP A 95 -11.33 1.12 8.16
C TRP A 95 -11.42 2.09 6.97
N ALA A 96 -12.05 1.69 5.87
CA ALA A 96 -12.31 2.59 4.75
C ALA A 96 -13.27 3.72 5.13
N ILE A 97 -14.34 3.42 5.86
CA ILE A 97 -15.30 4.40 6.38
C ILE A 97 -14.60 5.39 7.32
N LEU A 98 -13.89 4.87 8.33
CA LEU A 98 -13.19 5.72 9.29
C LEU A 98 -12.05 6.51 8.65
N GLY A 99 -11.28 5.87 7.77
CA GLY A 99 -10.19 6.49 7.04
C GLY A 99 -10.68 7.62 6.13
N GLY A 100 -11.81 7.41 5.43
CA GLY A 100 -12.47 8.44 4.63
C GLY A 100 -12.87 9.65 5.46
N TYR A 101 -13.60 9.44 6.55
CA TYR A 101 -14.02 10.51 7.46
C TYR A 101 -12.82 11.24 8.09
N TRP A 102 -11.82 10.51 8.54
CA TRP A 102 -10.59 11.06 9.12
C TRP A 102 -9.76 11.84 8.10
N SER A 103 -9.72 11.40 6.84
CA SER A 103 -9.03 12.11 5.76
C SER A 103 -9.58 13.51 5.54
N HIS A 104 -10.90 13.67 5.66
CA HIS A 104 -11.55 14.96 5.50
C HIS A 104 -11.08 15.94 6.58
N ILE A 105 -11.12 15.51 7.84
CA ILE A 105 -10.68 16.33 8.99
C ILE A 105 -9.20 16.71 8.82
N GLN A 106 -8.37 15.75 8.40
CA GLN A 106 -6.95 15.98 8.17
C GLN A 106 -6.66 17.07 7.15
N ILE A 107 -7.29 17.02 5.99
CA ILE A 107 -7.01 18.01 4.96
C ILE A 107 -7.62 19.37 5.32
N ASP A 108 -8.72 19.39 6.08
CA ASP A 108 -9.30 20.64 6.57
C ASP A 108 -8.48 21.31 7.68
N MET A 109 -7.61 20.58 8.39
CA MET A 109 -6.55 21.17 9.23
C MET A 109 -5.56 22.02 8.42
N ALA A 110 -5.39 21.74 7.12
CA ALA A 110 -4.53 22.52 6.23
C ALA A 110 -5.18 23.79 5.67
N ASN A 111 -6.47 24.00 5.95
CA ASN A 111 -7.17 25.22 5.61
C ASN A 111 -6.78 26.36 6.58
N ILE A 112 -6.89 27.62 6.16
CA ILE A 112 -6.65 28.81 6.99
C ILE A 112 -7.42 28.73 8.32
N ARG A 113 -8.69 28.32 8.24
CA ARG A 113 -9.59 28.24 9.40
C ARG A 113 -9.35 27.03 10.30
N GLY A 114 -8.72 25.95 9.85
CA GLY A 114 -8.60 24.72 10.63
C GLY A 114 -9.93 24.06 11.01
N VAL A 115 -9.87 23.20 12.04
CA VAL A 115 -11.00 22.43 12.61
C VAL A 115 -10.93 22.39 14.14
N ASP A 116 -12.08 22.30 14.81
CA ASP A 116 -12.15 22.20 16.26
C ASP A 116 -12.08 20.72 16.70
N LEU A 117 -10.90 20.12 16.50
CA LEU A 117 -10.66 18.68 16.67
C LEU A 117 -11.02 18.17 18.08
N PHE A 118 -10.80 19.00 19.11
CA PHE A 118 -11.03 18.66 20.51
C PHE A 118 -12.32 19.26 21.09
N TRP A 119 -13.28 19.59 20.23
CA TRP A 119 -14.62 19.99 20.69
C TRP A 119 -15.14 19.01 21.76
N PRO A 120 -15.67 19.48 22.91
CA PRO A 120 -16.18 20.83 23.18
C PRO A 120 -15.13 21.87 23.60
N SER A 121 -13.85 21.51 23.72
CA SER A 121 -12.80 22.50 23.93
C SER A 121 -12.66 23.40 22.69
N PRO A 122 -12.53 24.73 22.83
CA PRO A 122 -12.41 25.66 21.70
C PRO A 122 -11.03 25.61 21.02
N LEU A 123 -10.27 24.53 21.21
CA LEU A 123 -8.94 24.38 20.63
C LEU A 123 -9.05 24.00 19.15
N ARG A 124 -8.65 24.94 18.31
CA ARG A 124 -8.61 24.79 16.87
C ARG A 124 -7.27 24.26 16.39
N VAL A 125 -7.30 23.11 15.73
CA VAL A 125 -6.12 22.45 15.21
C VAL A 125 -5.91 22.85 13.75
N VAL A 126 -4.67 23.25 13.45
CA VAL A 126 -4.23 23.73 12.15
C VAL A 126 -2.85 23.16 11.83
N MET A 127 -2.65 22.71 10.60
CA MET A 127 -1.38 22.19 10.11
C MET A 127 -1.25 22.52 8.62
N PRO A 128 -0.30 23.37 8.17
CA PRO A 128 0.89 23.82 8.88
C PRO A 128 0.68 25.01 9.84
N GLY A 129 1.55 25.12 10.86
CA GLY A 129 1.46 26.17 11.89
C GLY A 129 1.58 27.60 11.33
N LYS A 130 2.37 27.83 10.28
CA LYS A 130 2.48 29.15 9.64
C LYS A 130 1.34 29.39 8.65
N VAL A 131 0.60 30.49 8.84
CA VAL A 131 -0.58 30.85 8.03
C VAL A 131 -0.30 30.91 6.53
N LYS A 132 0.90 31.39 6.13
CA LYS A 132 1.29 31.51 4.70
C LYS A 132 1.34 30.19 3.92
N TYR A 133 1.41 29.05 4.60
CA TYR A 133 1.42 27.72 3.98
C TYR A 133 0.06 27.03 4.07
N ARG A 134 -0.95 27.70 4.64
CA ARG A 134 -2.31 27.19 4.70
C ARG A 134 -3.04 27.52 3.42
N LEU A 135 -3.98 26.66 3.08
CA LEU A 135 -4.70 26.72 1.82
C LEU A 135 -6.00 27.49 2.03
N GLU A 136 -6.27 28.43 1.12
CA GLU A 136 -7.56 29.10 1.02
C GLU A 136 -8.47 28.33 0.05
N VAL A 137 -9.76 28.22 0.39
CA VAL A 137 -10.74 27.48 -0.41
C VAL A 137 -10.92 28.15 -1.77
N GLY A 138 -10.77 27.38 -2.85
CA GLY A 138 -10.88 27.86 -4.23
C GLY A 138 -9.63 28.60 -4.73
N SER A 139 -8.55 28.65 -3.95
CA SER A 139 -7.31 29.32 -4.37
C SER A 139 -6.54 28.53 -5.43
N LYS A 140 -5.65 29.23 -6.15
CA LYS A 140 -4.70 28.58 -7.09
C LYS A 140 -3.83 27.52 -6.40
N ALA A 141 -3.46 27.75 -5.15
CA ALA A 141 -2.67 26.81 -4.36
C ALA A 141 -3.44 25.50 -4.11
N GLU A 142 -4.74 25.58 -3.78
CA GLU A 142 -5.58 24.38 -3.62
C GLU A 142 -5.68 23.60 -4.93
N MET A 143 -5.84 24.28 -6.07
CA MET A 143 -5.86 23.62 -7.39
C MET A 143 -4.56 22.88 -7.70
N ILE A 144 -3.41 23.48 -7.38
CA ILE A 144 -2.10 22.82 -7.57
C ILE A 144 -2.02 21.56 -6.68
N VAL A 145 -2.43 21.66 -5.42
CA VAL A 145 -2.45 20.53 -4.48
C VAL A 145 -3.38 19.41 -4.96
N LEU A 146 -4.59 19.76 -5.42
CA LEU A 146 -5.54 18.80 -6.01
C LEU A 146 -4.92 18.08 -7.21
N CYS A 147 -4.36 18.81 -8.18
CA CYS A 147 -3.72 18.22 -9.35
C CYS A 147 -2.54 17.31 -8.96
N ALA A 148 -1.69 17.76 -8.03
CA ALA A 148 -0.57 16.96 -7.53
C ALA A 148 -1.06 15.66 -6.86
N MET A 149 -2.15 15.72 -6.08
CA MET A 149 -2.74 14.55 -5.44
C MET A 149 -3.36 13.58 -6.43
N LEU A 150 -4.00 14.06 -7.50
CA LEU A 150 -4.51 13.18 -8.56
C LEU A 150 -3.37 12.44 -9.27
N VAL A 151 -2.29 13.15 -9.63
CA VAL A 151 -1.09 12.51 -10.22
C VAL A 151 -0.49 11.49 -9.25
N PHE A 152 -0.42 11.83 -7.96
CA PHE A 152 0.06 10.92 -6.93
C PHE A 152 -0.81 9.66 -6.79
N CYS A 153 -2.15 9.80 -6.87
CA CYS A 153 -3.08 8.66 -6.84
C CYS A 153 -2.86 7.71 -8.02
N VAL A 154 -2.59 8.25 -9.23
CA VAL A 154 -2.25 7.44 -10.40
C VAL A 154 -0.99 6.61 -10.16
N GLY A 155 0.04 7.20 -9.52
CA GLY A 155 1.26 6.48 -9.14
C GLY A 155 1.05 5.46 -8.01
N LEU A 156 0.16 5.74 -7.06
CA LEU A 156 -0.15 4.83 -5.96
C LEU A 156 -0.95 3.61 -6.38
N TYR A 157 -1.80 3.71 -7.41
CA TYR A 157 -2.65 2.59 -7.83
C TYR A 157 -1.90 1.28 -8.17
N PRO A 158 -0.81 1.26 -8.96
CA PRO A 158 -0.03 0.04 -9.15
C PRO A 158 0.66 -0.41 -7.85
N MET A 159 1.15 0.53 -7.04
CA MET A 159 1.83 0.23 -5.77
C MET A 159 0.89 -0.36 -4.73
N SER A 160 -0.38 0.05 -4.72
CA SER A 160 -1.37 -0.48 -3.80
C SER A 160 -1.75 -1.93 -4.10
N ASN A 161 -1.62 -2.36 -5.36
CA ASN A 161 -1.86 -3.74 -5.77
C ASN A 161 -0.63 -4.64 -5.60
N LEU A 162 0.58 -4.09 -5.78
CA LEU A 162 1.84 -4.82 -5.63
C LEU A 162 2.33 -4.88 -4.18
N GLY A 163 1.88 -3.94 -3.34
CA GLY A 163 2.45 -3.71 -2.01
C GLY A 163 3.80 -2.99 -2.09
N LEU A 164 4.15 -2.28 -1.02
CA LEU A 164 5.43 -1.56 -0.93
C LEU A 164 6.62 -2.52 -0.93
N ARG A 165 6.46 -3.73 -0.37
CA ARG A 165 7.47 -4.79 -0.46
C ARG A 165 7.65 -5.24 -1.91
N GLY A 166 6.56 -5.57 -2.60
CA GLY A 166 6.58 -5.95 -4.03
C GLY A 166 7.24 -4.91 -4.93
N GLY A 167 6.91 -3.63 -4.76
CA GLY A 167 7.56 -2.53 -5.47
C GLY A 167 9.05 -2.41 -5.15
N LEU A 168 9.43 -2.56 -3.87
CA LEU A 168 10.82 -2.56 -3.45
C LEU A 168 11.59 -3.78 -4.01
N HIS A 169 10.95 -4.94 -4.21
CA HIS A 169 11.56 -6.11 -4.85
C HIS A 169 11.95 -5.84 -6.30
N GLN A 170 11.11 -5.14 -7.06
CA GLN A 170 11.44 -4.76 -8.43
C GLN A 170 12.65 -3.82 -8.51
N ILE A 171 12.82 -2.96 -7.50
CA ILE A 171 13.91 -1.98 -7.44
C ILE A 171 15.20 -2.63 -6.89
N LEU A 172 15.12 -3.34 -5.76
CA LEU A 172 16.28 -3.91 -5.06
C LEU A 172 16.76 -5.24 -5.62
N LYS A 173 15.92 -5.99 -6.35
CA LYS A 173 16.25 -7.30 -6.94
C LYS A 173 16.91 -8.28 -5.95
N ASP A 174 16.38 -8.33 -4.73
CA ASP A 174 16.88 -9.19 -3.66
C ASP A 174 16.42 -10.64 -3.84
N PHE A 175 17.36 -11.58 -3.72
CA PHE A 175 17.12 -13.02 -3.88
C PHE A 175 16.25 -13.58 -2.75
N ASP A 176 16.47 -13.16 -1.51
CA ASP A 176 15.75 -13.72 -0.35
C ASP A 176 14.25 -13.47 -0.48
N ILE A 177 13.89 -12.35 -1.10
CA ILE A 177 12.50 -11.96 -1.23
C ILE A 177 11.86 -12.51 -2.50
N ALA A 178 12.61 -12.61 -3.60
CA ALA A 178 12.18 -13.36 -4.78
C ALA A 178 11.90 -14.84 -4.46
N TYR A 179 12.71 -15.43 -3.57
CA TYR A 179 12.47 -16.77 -3.03
C TYR A 179 11.14 -16.83 -2.25
N GLY A 180 10.90 -15.88 -1.35
CA GLY A 180 9.68 -15.81 -0.56
C GLY A 180 8.41 -15.66 -1.41
N GLU A 181 8.45 -14.84 -2.48
CA GLU A 181 7.35 -14.72 -3.43
C GLU A 181 7.13 -16.02 -4.22
N PHE A 182 8.20 -16.63 -4.75
CA PHE A 182 8.09 -17.90 -5.48
C PHE A 182 7.46 -19.00 -4.63
N VAL A 183 7.83 -19.12 -3.35
CA VAL A 183 7.25 -20.12 -2.44
C VAL A 183 5.74 -19.95 -2.28
N LYS A 184 5.20 -18.72 -2.32
CA LYS A 184 3.75 -18.47 -2.22
C LYS A 184 2.97 -18.96 -3.45
N VAL A 185 3.61 -18.98 -4.62
CA VAL A 185 2.98 -19.32 -5.92
C VAL A 185 3.47 -20.65 -6.49
N GLN A 186 4.36 -21.35 -5.78
CA GLN A 186 4.96 -22.61 -6.22
C GLN A 186 3.86 -23.65 -6.48
N GLY A 187 3.87 -24.22 -7.69
CA GLY A 187 2.90 -25.24 -8.12
C GLY A 187 1.64 -24.69 -8.79
N LEU A 188 1.41 -23.36 -8.77
CA LEU A 188 0.29 -22.73 -9.48
C LEU A 188 0.71 -22.17 -10.85
N THR A 189 1.94 -21.69 -10.96
CA THR A 189 2.46 -21.04 -12.17
C THR A 189 3.90 -21.46 -12.46
N TRP A 190 4.23 -21.53 -13.75
CA TRP A 190 5.59 -21.74 -14.21
C TRP A 190 6.38 -20.42 -14.15
N HIS A 191 7.55 -20.45 -13.52
CA HIS A 191 8.43 -19.30 -13.39
C HIS A 191 9.79 -19.59 -14.02
N THR A 192 10.30 -18.63 -14.79
CA THR A 192 11.66 -18.66 -15.32
C THR A 192 12.52 -17.65 -14.58
N LEU A 193 13.76 -18.03 -14.31
CA LEU A 193 14.76 -17.20 -13.69
C LEU A 193 15.79 -16.81 -14.74
N GLU A 194 15.89 -15.51 -15.04
CA GLU A 194 17.01 -14.97 -15.80
C GLU A 194 18.25 -14.95 -14.91
N LEU A 195 19.14 -15.90 -15.15
CA LEU A 195 20.39 -16.09 -14.44
C LEU A 195 21.52 -15.45 -15.25
N LYS A 196 22.29 -14.57 -14.60
CA LYS A 196 23.65 -14.24 -15.00
C LYS A 196 24.58 -14.59 -13.84
N ALA A 197 25.37 -15.63 -14.00
CA ALA A 197 26.23 -16.18 -12.95
C ALA A 197 27.58 -16.60 -13.53
N ILE A 198 28.56 -16.81 -12.66
CA ILE A 198 29.82 -17.46 -13.02
C ILE A 198 29.83 -18.83 -12.34
N ASP A 199 30.13 -19.87 -13.08
CA ASP A 199 30.33 -21.21 -12.52
C ASP A 199 31.59 -21.22 -11.65
N ASN A 200 31.50 -21.55 -10.37
CA ASN A 200 32.68 -21.57 -9.51
C ASN A 200 33.65 -22.71 -9.82
N LEU A 201 33.20 -23.75 -10.53
CA LEU A 201 34.04 -24.89 -10.91
C LEU A 201 34.71 -24.65 -12.26
N THR A 202 33.96 -24.15 -13.25
CA THR A 202 34.48 -23.94 -14.61
C THR A 202 34.92 -22.50 -14.89
N LEU A 203 34.60 -21.56 -13.99
CA LEU A 203 34.78 -20.11 -14.15
C LEU A 203 34.11 -19.54 -15.41
N GLU A 204 33.21 -20.29 -16.03
CA GLU A 204 32.48 -19.86 -17.22
C GLU A 204 31.32 -18.93 -16.84
N HIS A 205 31.11 -17.90 -17.66
CA HIS A 205 29.94 -17.04 -17.57
C HIS A 205 28.72 -17.78 -18.10
N ILE A 206 27.74 -17.95 -17.22
CA ILE A 206 26.44 -18.55 -17.52
C ILE A 206 25.40 -17.45 -17.62
N GLU A 207 24.86 -17.26 -18.82
CA GLU A 207 23.64 -16.48 -19.04
C GLU A 207 22.53 -17.43 -19.51
N CYS A 208 21.44 -17.57 -18.74
CA CYS A 208 20.31 -18.38 -19.14
C CYS A 208 18.97 -17.84 -18.64
N ALA A 209 17.90 -18.09 -19.39
CA ALA A 209 16.53 -18.04 -18.90
C ALA A 209 16.13 -19.46 -18.51
N CYS A 210 16.40 -19.84 -17.26
CA CYS A 210 16.26 -21.21 -16.82
C CYS A 210 14.94 -21.42 -16.03
N PRO A 211 14.17 -22.49 -16.27
CA PRO A 211 12.93 -22.73 -15.55
C PRO A 211 13.22 -23.13 -14.09
N VAL A 212 12.45 -22.57 -13.17
CA VAL A 212 12.51 -22.88 -11.74
C VAL A 212 11.62 -24.09 -11.48
N LEU A 213 12.22 -25.18 -10.99
CA LEU A 213 11.55 -26.44 -10.70
C LEU A 213 10.94 -26.46 -9.29
N GLY A 214 11.52 -25.72 -8.34
CA GLY A 214 11.05 -25.70 -6.97
C GLY A 214 11.95 -24.93 -6.02
N ALA A 215 11.54 -24.88 -4.75
CA ALA A 215 12.28 -24.24 -3.67
C ALA A 215 12.76 -25.29 -2.65
N TRP A 216 14.00 -25.15 -2.14
CA TRP A 216 14.57 -26.02 -1.12
C TRP A 216 15.45 -25.25 -0.14
N GLN A 217 15.17 -25.34 1.17
CA GLN A 217 15.99 -24.79 2.27
C GLN A 217 16.54 -23.36 2.04
N LYS A 218 15.73 -22.43 1.51
CA LYS A 218 16.09 -21.05 1.14
C LYS A 218 16.87 -20.87 -0.18
N GLY A 219 16.90 -21.88 -1.03
CA GLY A 219 17.44 -21.81 -2.39
C GLY A 219 16.45 -22.23 -3.46
N LEU A 220 16.64 -21.75 -4.69
CA LEU A 220 15.84 -22.15 -5.85
C LEU A 220 16.53 -23.29 -6.61
N ILE A 221 15.70 -24.25 -7.03
CA ILE A 221 16.07 -25.38 -7.87
C ILE A 221 15.79 -24.97 -9.31
N VAL A 222 16.83 -24.94 -10.14
CA VAL A 222 16.74 -24.44 -11.51
C VAL A 222 17.28 -25.49 -12.48
N ALA A 223 16.58 -25.70 -13.60
CA ALA A 223 17.04 -26.62 -14.64
C ALA A 223 18.03 -25.92 -15.59
N TYR A 224 19.23 -26.47 -15.74
CA TYR A 224 20.28 -25.90 -16.59
C TYR A 224 20.78 -26.90 -17.65
N ARG A 225 20.59 -26.55 -18.94
CA ARG A 225 20.84 -27.37 -20.15
C ARG A 225 20.06 -28.70 -20.17
N LYS A 226 19.86 -29.24 -21.38
CA LYS A 226 19.13 -30.49 -21.72
C LYS A 226 19.75 -31.80 -21.14
N THR A 227 20.46 -31.70 -20.03
CA THR A 227 21.18 -32.76 -19.34
C THR A 227 20.94 -32.60 -17.85
N ASP A 228 20.20 -33.52 -17.26
CA ASP A 228 19.94 -33.87 -15.84
C ASP A 228 20.76 -33.20 -14.70
N LEU A 229 20.96 -31.89 -14.72
CA LEU A 229 21.72 -31.14 -13.72
C LEU A 229 20.79 -30.17 -12.99
N VAL A 230 20.41 -30.61 -11.80
CA VAL A 230 19.67 -29.83 -10.81
C VAL A 230 20.68 -28.96 -10.04
N ARG A 231 20.67 -27.64 -10.27
CA ARG A 231 21.57 -26.70 -9.58
C ARG A 231 20.84 -25.92 -8.50
N TYR A 232 21.46 -25.83 -7.33
CA TYR A 232 20.95 -25.13 -6.14
C TYR A 232 21.62 -23.78 -5.98
N TYR A 233 20.81 -22.73 -5.82
CA TYR A 233 21.30 -21.37 -5.64
C TYR A 233 20.97 -20.86 -4.23
N PHE A 234 21.99 -20.54 -3.43
CA PHE A 234 21.86 -19.99 -2.08
C PHE A 234 22.36 -18.54 -2.00
N PRO A 235 21.81 -17.70 -1.10
CA PRO A 235 22.40 -16.44 -0.71
C PRO A 235 23.74 -16.64 0.00
N ARG A 236 24.68 -15.71 -0.22
CA ARG A 236 26.13 -15.80 0.10
C ARG A 236 26.46 -16.21 1.54
N PHE A 237 25.56 -16.00 2.50
CA PHE A 237 25.81 -16.17 3.94
C PHE A 237 25.62 -17.61 4.45
N LEU A 238 24.82 -18.46 3.77
CA LEU A 238 24.50 -19.81 4.26
C LEU A 238 25.41 -20.93 3.74
N ALA A 239 26.30 -20.60 2.80
CA ALA A 239 27.08 -21.59 2.05
C ALA A 239 28.16 -22.32 2.86
N PHE A 240 28.63 -21.73 3.96
CA PHE A 240 29.76 -22.26 4.71
C PHE A 240 29.40 -23.50 5.54
N MET A 241 28.13 -23.64 5.94
CA MET A 241 27.67 -24.69 6.85
C MET A 241 27.29 -26.02 6.17
N PHE A 242 27.13 -26.04 4.84
CA PHE A 242 26.49 -27.17 4.14
C PHE A 242 27.44 -28.18 3.50
N LYS A 243 28.76 -27.92 3.48
CA LYS A 243 29.74 -28.85 2.89
C LYS A 243 29.87 -30.20 3.62
N LYS A 244 29.35 -30.34 4.85
CA LYS A 244 29.63 -31.51 5.71
C LYS A 244 28.49 -32.53 5.82
N PHE A 245 27.27 -32.24 5.36
CA PHE A 245 26.09 -33.07 5.68
C PHE A 245 25.48 -33.84 4.50
N LEU A 246 25.83 -33.52 3.25
CA LEU A 246 25.18 -34.07 2.05
C LEU A 246 25.82 -35.36 1.47
N ALA A 247 26.63 -36.07 2.27
CA ALA A 247 27.27 -37.32 1.85
C ALA A 247 26.36 -38.58 1.97
N LEU A 248 25.08 -38.43 2.29
CA LEU A 248 24.22 -39.54 2.77
C LEU A 248 23.01 -39.90 1.89
N PHE A 249 22.77 -39.24 0.75
CA PHE A 249 21.66 -39.61 -0.13
C PHE A 249 22.12 -39.93 -1.56
N SER A 250 21.69 -41.09 -2.03
CA SER A 250 22.03 -41.71 -3.32
C SER A 250 21.32 -41.06 -4.53
N TYR A 251 21.28 -39.73 -4.56
CA TYR A 251 21.06 -38.95 -5.77
C TYR A 251 22.27 -38.04 -5.95
N ARG A 252 22.91 -38.13 -7.11
CA ARG A 252 24.20 -37.52 -7.43
C ARG A 252 24.08 -36.00 -7.55
N ILE A 253 23.93 -35.30 -6.42
CA ILE A 253 23.95 -33.84 -6.33
C ILE A 253 25.41 -33.40 -6.49
N ARG A 254 25.77 -32.82 -7.64
CA ARG A 254 27.17 -32.51 -7.97
C ARG A 254 27.60 -31.06 -7.75
N ASP A 255 26.72 -30.07 -7.87
CA ASP A 255 27.18 -28.68 -7.93
C ASP A 255 26.43 -27.74 -6.97
N ILE A 256 27.18 -27.11 -6.06
CA ILE A 256 26.75 -25.94 -5.26
C ILE A 256 27.47 -24.72 -5.85
N LEU A 257 26.72 -23.82 -6.49
CA LEU A 257 27.24 -22.62 -7.13
C LEU A 257 26.96 -21.39 -6.24
N LEU A 258 27.99 -20.61 -5.91
CA LEU A 258 27.83 -19.36 -5.15
C LEU A 258 27.74 -18.19 -6.10
N LEU A 259 26.68 -17.41 -5.97
CA LEU A 259 26.38 -16.28 -6.83
C LEU A 259 26.95 -14.98 -6.25
N PRO A 260 27.80 -14.24 -6.98
CA PRO A 260 28.03 -12.84 -6.72
C PRO A 260 27.05 -11.98 -7.54
N ALA A 261 26.33 -11.08 -6.87
CA ALA A 261 25.60 -9.92 -7.41
C ALA A 261 24.54 -10.19 -8.50
N PHE A 262 23.26 -10.11 -8.14
CA PHE A 262 22.14 -10.43 -9.03
C PHE A 262 21.50 -9.25 -9.78
N LYS A 263 21.00 -9.56 -10.99
CA LYS A 263 19.75 -9.03 -11.56
C LYS A 263 18.81 -10.22 -11.76
N ILE A 264 17.73 -10.32 -10.99
CA ILE A 264 16.69 -11.35 -11.17
C ILE A 264 15.55 -10.73 -11.99
N TYR A 265 15.16 -11.39 -13.09
CA TYR A 265 13.88 -11.18 -13.76
C TYR A 265 13.08 -12.48 -13.66
N LEU A 266 11.99 -12.45 -12.88
CA LEU A 266 10.97 -13.49 -12.91
C LEU A 266 9.97 -13.10 -13.99
N ARG A 267 10.04 -13.73 -15.16
CA ARG A 267 9.12 -13.45 -16.27
C ARG A 267 7.97 -14.46 -16.24
N ARG A 268 6.76 -13.96 -16.00
CA ARG A 268 5.51 -14.76 -16.06
C ARG A 268 5.20 -15.08 -17.52
N PHE A 269 4.97 -16.35 -17.84
CA PHE A 269 4.26 -16.72 -19.06
C PHE A 269 2.76 -16.82 -18.76
N ILE A 270 1.95 -16.23 -19.65
CA ILE A 270 0.50 -16.48 -19.72
C ILE A 270 0.31 -17.89 -20.27
#